data_AF-A0A2V7AUK4-F1
#
_entry.id   AF-A0A2V7AUK4-F1
#
_cell.length_a   1.000
_cell.length_b   1.000
_cell.length_c   1.000
_cell.angle_alpha   90.00
_cell.angle_beta   90.00
_cell.angle_gamma   90.00
#
_symmetry.space_group_name_H-M   'P 1'
#
loop_
_entity.id
_entity.type
_entity.pdbx_description
1 polymer ?
#
loop_
_entity_poly.entity_id
_entity_poly.type
_entity_poly.pdbx_seq_one_letter_code
_entity_poly.pdbx_strand_id
1 'polypeptide(L)'
;MTDAVLLIAFGGPTKPDEIRPFLQNVARGRRIPPERLEDVAHHYEQMPGGRSPLNDLTFMQARSLAAMLAGVNLKLPVFVGMRNWKPYLHETLATMGERGVGNALGIILSALRTEASWERYMNDVGEARARTPGAPAVAFAPPFFDHPLFVEAVADRARAALARVPEAEQASTPLVFTAHSVPTAMANGSPYVDDFNAASAAVAKRLHHGPWRLAYQSRSGSPRDPWLEPDINDTLKDLGSAGARHVVVVPIGFVCDHVEVLYDLDVEAATTARAAGLTLHRATAVNDHPRFIAVLAELVQRHLEAGR
;
A
#
# COMPACT_ATOMS: atom_id res chain seq x y z
N MET A 1 -24.50 -15.19 6.25
CA MET A 1 -23.27 -16.00 6.32
C MET A 1 -22.36 -15.52 5.20
N THR A 2 -21.07 -15.37 5.44
CA THR A 2 -20.13 -14.84 4.43
C THR A 2 -19.63 -15.98 3.55
N ASP A 3 -19.76 -15.81 2.23
CA ASP A 3 -19.52 -16.85 1.23
C ASP A 3 -18.17 -16.69 0.52
N ALA A 4 -17.58 -15.50 0.56
CA ALA A 4 -16.32 -15.20 -0.11
C ALA A 4 -15.55 -14.04 0.56
N VAL A 5 -14.28 -13.91 0.19
CA VAL A 5 -13.44 -12.75 0.50
C VAL A 5 -13.16 -11.98 -0.79
N LEU A 6 -13.24 -10.65 -0.75
CA LEU A 6 -12.85 -9.76 -1.84
C LEU A 6 -11.68 -8.88 -1.38
N LEU A 7 -10.48 -9.12 -1.91
CA LEU A 7 -9.35 -8.20 -1.74
C LEU A 7 -9.49 -7.03 -2.71
N ILE A 8 -9.46 -5.81 -2.18
CA ILE A 8 -9.68 -4.58 -2.94
C ILE A 8 -8.38 -3.79 -3.01
N ALA A 9 -7.86 -3.57 -4.21
CA ALA A 9 -6.59 -2.89 -4.43
C ALA A 9 -6.67 -1.83 -5.53
N PHE A 10 -5.62 -1.03 -5.67
CA PHE A 10 -5.58 0.07 -6.64
C PHE A 10 -5.57 -0.42 -8.10
N GLY A 11 -4.80 -1.48 -8.38
CA GLY A 11 -4.51 -1.97 -9.73
C GLY A 11 -3.41 -1.16 -10.42
N GLY A 12 -2.65 -1.77 -11.32
CA GLY A 12 -1.63 -1.10 -12.12
C GLY A 12 -1.45 -1.74 -13.50
N PRO A 13 -0.80 -1.05 -14.44
CA PRO A 13 -0.58 -1.54 -15.80
C PRO A 13 0.32 -2.78 -15.76
N THR A 14 -0.03 -3.82 -16.53
CA THR A 14 0.68 -5.12 -16.51
C THR A 14 1.68 -5.29 -17.64
N LYS A 15 1.70 -4.35 -18.58
CA LYS A 15 2.62 -4.29 -19.72
C LYS A 15 2.73 -2.84 -20.23
N PRO A 16 3.75 -2.51 -21.06
CA PRO A 16 4.01 -1.13 -21.48
C PRO A 16 2.84 -0.42 -22.16
N ASP A 17 2.15 -1.10 -23.08
CA ASP A 17 1.04 -0.52 -23.83
C ASP A 17 -0.18 -0.17 -22.95
N GLU A 18 -0.21 -0.65 -21.71
CA GLU A 18 -1.28 -0.36 -20.74
C GLU A 18 -1.01 0.89 -19.91
N ILE A 19 0.22 1.41 -19.88
CA ILE A 19 0.62 2.52 -18.98
C ILE A 19 -0.25 3.76 -19.22
N ARG A 20 -0.27 4.28 -20.44
CA ARG A 20 -1.01 5.51 -20.77
C ARG A 20 -2.53 5.33 -20.63
N PRO A 21 -3.16 4.24 -21.12
CA PRO A 21 -4.57 3.95 -20.85
C PRO A 21 -4.92 3.86 -19.35
N PHE A 22 -4.05 3.24 -18.55
CA PHE A 22 -4.21 3.17 -17.10
C PHE A 22 -4.20 4.56 -16.46
N LEU A 23 -3.22 5.40 -16.80
CA LEU A 23 -3.10 6.74 -16.25
C LEU A 23 -4.27 7.64 -16.65
N GLN A 24 -4.76 7.52 -17.88
CA GLN A 24 -6.00 8.19 -18.31
C GLN A 24 -7.20 7.78 -17.45
N ASN A 25 -7.30 6.50 -17.09
CA ASN A 25 -8.37 6.03 -16.19
C ASN A 25 -8.21 6.59 -14.76
N VAL A 26 -7.00 6.57 -14.20
CA VAL A 26 -6.70 7.14 -12.87
C VAL A 26 -7.01 8.64 -12.82
N ALA A 27 -6.72 9.35 -13.92
CA ALA A 27 -6.94 10.79 -14.06
C ALA A 27 -8.40 11.15 -14.39
N ARG A 28 -9.28 10.17 -14.64
CA ARG A 28 -10.66 10.44 -15.04
C ARG A 28 -11.38 11.27 -13.99
N GLY A 29 -12.02 12.36 -14.44
CA GLY A 29 -12.71 13.31 -13.57
C GLY A 29 -11.78 14.23 -12.76
N ARG A 30 -10.45 14.13 -12.94
CA ARG A 30 -9.46 15.00 -12.32
C ARG A 30 -8.84 15.93 -13.36
N ARG A 31 -8.50 17.15 -12.94
CA ARG A 31 -7.78 18.12 -13.78
C ARG A 31 -6.28 17.92 -13.63
N ILE A 32 -5.76 16.78 -14.09
CA ILE A 32 -4.33 16.50 -14.12
C ILE A 32 -3.77 16.96 -15.47
N PRO A 33 -2.75 17.82 -15.50
CA PRO A 33 -2.13 18.24 -16.75
C PRO A 33 -1.54 17.05 -17.54
N PRO A 34 -1.66 17.01 -18.88
CA PRO A 34 -1.11 15.91 -19.69
C PRO A 34 0.38 15.66 -19.46
N GLU A 35 1.16 16.72 -19.27
CA GLU A 35 2.59 16.62 -18.97
C GLU A 35 2.86 15.86 -17.67
N ARG A 36 2.02 16.03 -16.64
CA ARG A 36 2.15 15.29 -15.37
C ARG A 36 1.79 13.82 -15.52
N LEU A 37 0.87 13.48 -16.42
CA LEU A 37 0.57 12.08 -16.73
C LEU A 37 1.72 11.44 -17.50
N GLU A 38 2.37 12.19 -18.39
CA GLU A 38 3.52 11.70 -19.14
C GLU A 38 4.74 11.51 -18.24
N ASP A 39 4.98 12.40 -17.27
CA ASP A 39 6.00 12.21 -16.23
C ASP A 39 5.81 10.86 -15.51
N VAL A 40 4.59 10.60 -15.03
CA VAL A 40 4.26 9.33 -14.34
C VAL A 40 4.34 8.14 -15.29
N ALA A 41 4.02 8.30 -16.57
CA ALA A 41 4.18 7.24 -17.56
C ALA A 41 5.65 6.84 -17.68
N HIS A 42 6.55 7.82 -17.69
CA HIS A 42 7.99 7.57 -17.73
C HIS A 42 8.49 6.80 -16.50
N HIS A 43 7.91 7.04 -15.31
CA HIS A 43 8.23 6.28 -14.10
C HIS A 43 7.92 4.79 -14.29
N TYR A 44 6.77 4.46 -14.88
CA TYR A 44 6.41 3.07 -15.22
C TYR A 44 7.31 2.48 -16.30
N GLU A 45 7.69 3.24 -17.32
CA GLU A 45 8.57 2.79 -18.41
C GLU A 45 9.97 2.41 -17.90
N GLN A 46 10.44 3.06 -16.83
CA GLN A 46 11.70 2.71 -16.17
C GLN A 46 11.61 1.46 -15.28
N MET A 47 10.41 0.94 -15.00
CA MET A 47 10.25 -0.29 -14.24
C MET A 47 10.65 -1.51 -15.07
N PRO A 48 11.17 -2.59 -14.44
CA PRO A 48 11.46 -3.84 -15.14
C PRO A 48 10.26 -4.33 -15.97
N GLY A 49 10.43 -4.34 -17.30
CA GLY A 49 9.39 -4.76 -18.24
C GLY A 49 8.23 -3.76 -18.44
N GLY A 50 8.35 -2.51 -17.98
CA GLY A 50 7.36 -1.46 -18.17
C GLY A 50 5.99 -1.79 -17.58
N ARG A 51 5.98 -2.36 -16.37
CA ARG A 51 4.76 -2.85 -15.69
C ARG A 51 4.83 -2.66 -14.18
N SER A 52 3.66 -2.60 -13.55
CA SER A 52 3.50 -2.62 -12.10
C SER A 52 3.56 -4.05 -11.55
N PRO A 53 4.34 -4.32 -10.49
CA PRO A 53 4.28 -5.60 -9.77
C PRO A 53 3.05 -5.71 -8.86
N LEU A 54 2.30 -4.62 -8.64
CA LEU A 54 1.18 -4.55 -7.71
C LEU A 54 0.17 -5.68 -7.93
N ASN A 55 -0.22 -5.92 -9.18
CA ASN A 55 -1.22 -6.92 -9.51
C ASN A 55 -0.75 -8.33 -9.10
N ASP A 56 0.48 -8.72 -9.46
CA ASP A 56 1.01 -10.05 -9.14
C ASP A 56 1.13 -10.26 -7.64
N LEU A 57 1.57 -9.23 -6.91
CA LEU A 57 1.68 -9.26 -5.45
C LEU A 57 0.31 -9.37 -4.78
N THR A 58 -0.70 -8.65 -5.27
CA THR A 58 -2.07 -8.78 -4.76
C THR A 58 -2.66 -10.17 -5.06
N PHE A 59 -2.44 -10.73 -6.26
CA PHE A 59 -2.86 -12.10 -6.55
C PHE A 59 -2.09 -13.14 -5.73
N MET A 60 -0.83 -12.87 -5.41
CA MET A 60 -0.04 -13.71 -4.50
C MET A 60 -0.63 -13.66 -3.08
N GLN A 61 -0.95 -12.47 -2.57
CA GLN A 61 -1.66 -12.32 -1.29
C GLN A 61 -2.99 -13.08 -1.28
N ALA A 62 -3.78 -13.00 -2.35
CA ALA A 62 -5.04 -13.72 -2.48
C ALA A 62 -4.86 -15.25 -2.43
N ARG A 63 -3.87 -15.79 -3.16
CA ARG A 63 -3.54 -17.22 -3.14
C ARG A 63 -3.06 -17.67 -1.76
N SER A 64 -2.17 -16.90 -1.13
CA SER A 64 -1.64 -17.20 0.20
C SER A 64 -2.74 -17.15 1.27
N LEU A 65 -3.66 -16.18 1.19
CA LEU A 65 -4.82 -16.11 2.07
C LEU A 65 -5.73 -17.32 1.89
N ALA A 66 -6.06 -17.68 0.63
CA ALA A 66 -6.88 -18.85 0.35
C ALA A 66 -6.27 -20.15 0.91
N ALA A 67 -4.95 -20.32 0.75
CA ALA A 67 -4.23 -21.46 1.32
C ALA A 67 -4.27 -21.46 2.86
N MET A 68 -4.08 -20.30 3.50
CA MET A 68 -4.12 -20.17 4.95
C MET A 68 -5.51 -20.46 5.53
N LEU A 69 -6.58 -19.97 4.89
CA LEU A 69 -7.96 -20.26 5.28
C LEU A 69 -8.28 -21.74 5.11
N ALA A 70 -7.85 -22.36 4.01
CA ALA A 70 -8.03 -23.80 3.80
C ALA A 70 -7.33 -24.65 4.89
N GLY A 71 -6.17 -24.21 5.38
CA GLY A 71 -5.44 -24.86 6.47
C GLY A 71 -6.20 -24.89 7.80
N VAL A 72 -7.14 -23.97 8.02
CA VAL A 72 -8.05 -23.95 9.19
C VAL A 72 -9.47 -24.42 8.82
N ASN A 73 -9.61 -25.18 7.73
CA ASN A 73 -10.87 -25.73 7.22
C ASN A 73 -11.93 -24.67 6.85
N LEU A 74 -11.50 -23.44 6.54
CA LEU A 74 -12.34 -22.38 5.97
C LEU A 74 -12.16 -22.36 4.45
N LYS A 75 -13.07 -23.00 3.72
CA LYS A 75 -13.01 -23.09 2.25
C LYS A 75 -13.67 -21.89 1.56
N LEU A 76 -13.27 -20.68 1.94
CA LEU A 76 -13.78 -19.45 1.33
C LEU A 76 -12.99 -19.10 0.05
N PRO A 77 -13.65 -18.91 -1.10
CA PRO A 77 -13.00 -18.37 -2.28
C PRO A 77 -12.53 -16.93 -2.03
N VAL A 78 -11.32 -16.62 -2.49
CA VAL A 78 -10.72 -15.28 -2.40
C VAL A 78 -10.66 -14.68 -3.79
N PHE A 79 -11.34 -13.56 -3.98
CA PHE A 79 -11.36 -12.77 -5.20
C PHE A 79 -10.52 -11.52 -5.06
N VAL A 80 -10.09 -10.94 -6.18
CA VAL A 80 -9.36 -9.67 -6.23
C VAL A 80 -10.10 -8.73 -7.16
N GLY A 81 -10.44 -7.54 -6.67
CA GLY A 81 -11.06 -6.48 -7.46
C GLY A 81 -10.24 -5.20 -7.39
N MET A 82 -9.90 -4.67 -8.55
CA MET A 82 -9.07 -3.48 -8.68
C MET A 82 -9.92 -2.24 -8.99
N ARG A 83 -9.50 -1.09 -8.47
CA ARG A 83 -10.18 0.19 -8.71
C ARG A 83 -9.88 0.76 -10.09
N ASN A 84 -8.60 0.77 -10.47
CA ASN A 84 -8.13 1.55 -11.61
C ASN A 84 -7.62 0.70 -12.77
N TRP A 85 -7.47 -0.62 -12.61
CA TRP A 85 -7.07 -1.52 -13.69
C TRP A 85 -7.77 -2.88 -13.61
N LYS A 86 -7.47 -3.80 -14.51
CA LYS A 86 -8.10 -5.13 -14.55
C LYS A 86 -7.49 -6.09 -13.50
N PRO A 87 -8.27 -7.06 -12.97
CA PRO A 87 -9.72 -7.17 -13.10
C PRO A 87 -10.41 -6.08 -12.29
N TYR A 88 -11.28 -5.32 -12.94
CA TYR A 88 -11.99 -4.24 -12.28
C TYR A 88 -12.97 -4.78 -11.24
N LEU A 89 -13.31 -3.97 -10.25
CA LEU A 89 -14.33 -4.28 -9.23
C LEU A 89 -15.63 -4.84 -9.84
N HIS A 90 -16.17 -4.21 -10.88
CA HIS A 90 -17.42 -4.64 -11.51
C HIS A 90 -17.32 -5.99 -12.23
N GLU A 91 -16.18 -6.30 -12.86
CA GLU A 91 -15.90 -7.60 -13.51
C GLU A 91 -15.80 -8.71 -12.45
N THR A 92 -15.12 -8.40 -11.34
CA THR A 92 -14.93 -9.31 -10.22
C THR A 92 -16.26 -9.61 -9.53
N LEU A 93 -17.05 -8.58 -9.24
CA LEU A 93 -18.36 -8.72 -8.62
C LEU A 93 -19.35 -9.49 -9.50
N ALA A 94 -19.29 -9.33 -10.83
CA ALA A 94 -20.10 -10.11 -11.76
C ALA A 94 -19.72 -11.60 -11.68
N THR A 95 -18.40 -11.89 -11.74
CA THR A 95 -17.88 -13.25 -11.59
C THR A 95 -18.28 -13.89 -10.26
N MET A 96 -18.29 -13.12 -9.17
CA MET A 96 -18.75 -13.59 -7.86
C MET A 96 -20.24 -13.96 -7.89
N GLY A 97 -21.09 -13.11 -8.46
CA GLY A 97 -22.52 -13.37 -8.61
C GLY A 97 -22.83 -14.61 -9.47
N GLU A 98 -22.13 -14.75 -10.60
CA GLU A 98 -22.23 -15.94 -11.48
C GLU A 98 -21.86 -17.24 -10.78
N ARG A 99 -20.97 -17.16 -9.78
CA ARG A 99 -20.56 -18.29 -8.93
C ARG A 99 -21.48 -18.51 -7.72
N GLY A 100 -22.58 -17.77 -7.61
CA GLY A 100 -23.56 -17.90 -6.53
C GLY A 100 -23.11 -17.29 -5.20
N VAL A 101 -22.11 -16.40 -5.19
CA VAL A 101 -21.72 -15.68 -3.97
C VAL A 101 -22.82 -14.67 -3.63
N GLY A 102 -23.40 -14.77 -2.43
CA GLY A 102 -24.42 -13.83 -1.96
C GLY A 102 -23.86 -12.73 -1.06
N ASN A 103 -22.87 -13.06 -0.22
CA ASN A 103 -22.26 -12.15 0.74
C ASN A 103 -20.73 -12.30 0.74
N ALA A 104 -20.02 -11.19 0.70
CA ALA A 104 -18.56 -11.17 0.72
C ALA A 104 -18.01 -10.22 1.80
N LEU A 105 -16.87 -10.59 2.37
CA LEU A 105 -16.05 -9.68 3.16
C LEU A 105 -15.03 -8.99 2.25
N GLY A 106 -15.18 -7.69 2.05
CA GLY A 106 -14.22 -6.81 1.41
C GLY A 106 -13.08 -6.44 2.36
N ILE A 107 -11.84 -6.67 1.93
CA ILE A 107 -10.64 -6.21 2.63
C ILE A 107 -9.92 -5.20 1.73
N ILE A 108 -9.90 -3.94 2.15
CA ILE A 108 -9.17 -2.88 1.46
C ILE A 108 -7.68 -3.05 1.75
N LEU A 109 -6.86 -3.21 0.72
CA LEU A 109 -5.41 -3.40 0.82
C LEU A 109 -4.70 -2.04 0.98
N SER A 110 -5.11 -1.29 2.01
CA SER A 110 -4.47 -0.08 2.50
C SER A 110 -4.57 -0.06 4.02
N ALA A 111 -3.44 0.14 4.71
CA ALA A 111 -3.41 0.16 6.17
C ALA A 111 -3.95 1.46 6.75
N LEU A 112 -3.59 2.60 6.13
CA LEU A 112 -3.84 3.95 6.64
C LEU A 112 -5.16 4.49 6.08
N ARG A 113 -6.00 5.08 6.93
CA ARG A 113 -7.33 5.56 6.52
C ARG A 113 -7.32 7.04 6.18
N THR A 114 -7.73 7.33 4.96
CA THR A 114 -8.14 8.65 4.50
C THR A 114 -9.24 8.51 3.45
N GLU A 115 -9.84 9.61 3.02
CA GLU A 115 -10.86 9.58 1.96
C GLU A 115 -10.34 8.83 0.72
N ALA A 116 -9.12 9.12 0.26
CA ALA A 116 -8.52 8.52 -0.93
C ALA A 116 -8.20 7.01 -0.82
N SER A 117 -7.95 6.50 0.39
CA SER A 117 -7.47 5.13 0.64
C SER A 117 -8.49 4.21 1.32
N TRP A 118 -9.60 4.76 1.81
CA TRP A 118 -10.62 4.02 2.56
C TRP A 118 -12.02 4.31 2.05
N GLU A 119 -12.53 5.53 2.23
CA GLU A 119 -13.91 5.90 1.86
C GLU A 119 -14.14 5.75 0.36
N ARG A 120 -13.20 6.23 -0.46
CA ARG A 120 -13.27 6.11 -1.91
C ARG A 120 -13.24 4.65 -2.39
N TYR A 121 -12.51 3.77 -1.69
CA TYR A 121 -12.51 2.35 -1.99
C TYR A 121 -13.89 1.73 -1.72
N MET A 122 -14.53 2.10 -0.59
CA MET A 122 -15.89 1.65 -0.27
C MET A 122 -16.92 2.17 -1.27
N ASN A 123 -16.82 3.45 -1.65
CA ASN A 123 -17.69 4.07 -2.65
C ASN A 123 -17.55 3.39 -4.02
N ASP A 124 -16.31 3.14 -4.48
CA ASP A 124 -16.07 2.46 -5.76
C ASP A 124 -16.65 1.03 -5.79
N VAL A 125 -16.60 0.30 -4.66
CA VAL A 125 -17.27 -1.00 -4.51
C VAL A 125 -18.79 -0.84 -4.56
N GLY A 126 -19.34 0.18 -3.89
CA GLY A 126 -20.77 0.49 -3.91
C GLY A 126 -21.29 0.81 -5.32
N GLU A 127 -20.57 1.67 -6.05
CA GLU A 127 -20.88 2.03 -7.44
C GLU A 127 -20.73 0.84 -8.39
N ALA A 128 -19.67 0.04 -8.22
CA ALA A 128 -19.48 -1.17 -9.01
C ALA A 128 -20.60 -2.19 -8.76
N ARG A 129 -21.04 -2.36 -7.50
CA ARG A 129 -22.17 -3.23 -7.16
C ARG A 129 -23.48 -2.72 -7.77
N ALA A 130 -23.75 -1.41 -7.67
CA ALA A 130 -25.00 -0.82 -8.18
C ALA A 130 -25.19 -1.00 -9.69
N ARG A 131 -24.09 -1.10 -10.46
CA ARG A 131 -24.13 -1.32 -11.91
C ARG A 131 -23.96 -2.78 -12.35
N THR A 132 -23.75 -3.71 -11.42
CA THR A 132 -23.53 -5.13 -11.71
C THR A 132 -24.69 -5.97 -11.17
N PRO A 133 -25.64 -6.38 -12.04
CA PRO A 133 -26.72 -7.29 -11.66
C PRO A 133 -26.18 -8.58 -11.04
N GLY A 134 -26.78 -9.02 -9.93
CA GLY A 134 -26.38 -10.25 -9.24
C GLY A 134 -25.10 -10.13 -8.40
N ALA A 135 -24.50 -8.94 -8.28
CA ALA A 135 -23.34 -8.74 -7.41
C ALA A 135 -23.68 -9.00 -5.93
N PRO A 136 -22.77 -9.62 -5.16
CA PRO A 136 -22.98 -9.92 -3.75
C PRO A 136 -23.07 -8.65 -2.89
N ALA A 137 -23.70 -8.78 -1.72
CA ALA A 137 -23.52 -7.81 -0.64
C ALA A 137 -22.06 -7.83 -0.18
N VAL A 138 -21.47 -6.66 0.07
CA VAL A 138 -20.09 -6.53 0.53
C VAL A 138 -20.07 -5.81 1.88
N ALA A 139 -19.67 -6.52 2.92
CA ALA A 139 -19.27 -5.93 4.21
C ALA A 139 -17.77 -5.60 4.17
N PHE A 140 -17.28 -4.67 4.99
CA PHE A 140 -15.87 -4.30 5.01
C PHE A 140 -15.19 -4.72 6.31
N ALA A 141 -13.97 -5.24 6.20
CA ALA A 141 -13.11 -5.49 7.34
C ALA A 141 -12.68 -4.15 7.99
N PRO A 142 -12.42 -4.13 9.32
CA PRO A 142 -11.85 -2.96 9.97
C PRO A 142 -10.43 -2.67 9.47
N PRO A 143 -9.90 -1.45 9.70
CA PRO A 143 -8.49 -1.14 9.43
C PRO A 143 -7.55 -2.03 10.26
N PHE A 144 -6.30 -2.15 9.81
CA PHE A 144 -5.30 -3.05 10.41
C PHE A 144 -3.92 -2.42 10.65
N PHE A 145 -3.80 -1.08 10.59
CA PHE A 145 -2.51 -0.37 10.72
C PHE A 145 -1.75 -0.67 12.03
N ASP A 146 -2.48 -0.95 13.11
CA ASP A 146 -1.94 -1.26 14.45
C ASP A 146 -1.98 -2.76 14.77
N HIS A 147 -2.37 -3.59 13.81
CA HIS A 147 -2.46 -5.03 14.01
C HIS A 147 -1.08 -5.60 14.40
N PRO A 148 -0.95 -6.36 15.51
CA PRO A 148 0.35 -6.85 15.96
C PRO A 148 1.14 -7.59 14.86
N LEU A 149 0.50 -8.50 14.13
CA LEU A 149 1.13 -9.21 13.02
C LEU A 149 1.51 -8.32 11.80
N PHE A 150 0.80 -7.22 11.56
CA PHE A 150 1.19 -6.24 10.54
C PHE A 150 2.46 -5.50 10.98
N VAL A 151 2.46 -5.01 12.23
CA VAL A 151 3.63 -4.37 12.86
C VAL A 151 4.84 -5.29 12.83
N GLU A 152 4.65 -6.57 13.15
CA GLU A 152 5.73 -7.56 13.07
C GLU A 152 6.22 -7.81 11.64
N ALA A 153 5.31 -7.89 10.66
CA ALA A 153 5.70 -8.05 9.26
C ALA A 153 6.56 -6.87 8.78
N VAL A 154 6.15 -5.64 9.11
CA VAL A 154 6.91 -4.43 8.75
C VAL A 154 8.25 -4.39 9.50
N ALA A 155 8.26 -4.76 10.79
CA ALA A 155 9.49 -4.85 11.58
C ALA A 155 10.47 -5.86 10.97
N ASP A 156 10.01 -7.01 10.49
CA ASP A 156 10.89 -7.99 9.83
C ASP A 156 11.47 -7.45 8.53
N ARG A 157 10.68 -6.72 7.71
CA ARG A 157 11.18 -6.05 6.51
C ARG A 157 12.23 -4.98 6.84
N ALA A 158 11.97 -4.17 7.87
CA ALA A 158 12.90 -3.16 8.34
C ALA A 158 14.19 -3.78 8.91
N ARG A 159 14.09 -4.87 9.69
CA ARG A 159 15.25 -5.61 10.20
C ARG A 159 16.10 -6.18 9.07
N ALA A 160 15.47 -6.74 8.03
CA ALA A 160 16.19 -7.23 6.86
C ALA A 160 16.94 -6.10 6.12
N ALA A 161 16.35 -4.90 6.06
CA ALA A 161 17.04 -3.74 5.49
C ALA A 161 18.20 -3.24 6.37
N LEU A 162 18.00 -3.17 7.69
CA LEU A 162 19.04 -2.83 8.67
C LEU A 162 20.23 -3.79 8.62
N ALA A 163 19.99 -5.09 8.41
CA ALA A 163 21.06 -6.09 8.31
C ALA A 163 22.04 -5.86 7.13
N ARG A 164 21.71 -4.98 6.18
CA ARG A 164 22.61 -4.57 5.09
C ARG A 164 23.50 -3.38 5.46
N VAL A 165 23.27 -2.75 6.61
CA VAL A 165 24.13 -1.72 7.19
C VAL A 165 25.24 -2.41 8.00
N PRO A 166 26.49 -1.91 7.98
CA PRO A 166 27.55 -2.41 8.85
C PRO A 166 27.11 -2.48 10.31
N GLU A 167 27.37 -3.59 10.99
CA GLU A 167 26.87 -3.88 12.35
C GLU A 167 27.14 -2.74 13.34
N ALA A 168 28.34 -2.17 13.31
CA ALA A 168 28.75 -1.06 14.17
C ALA A 168 27.95 0.25 13.97
N GLU A 169 27.23 0.37 12.85
CA GLU A 169 26.45 1.56 12.47
C GLU A 169 24.94 1.33 12.53
N GLN A 170 24.50 0.08 12.72
CA GLN A 170 23.08 -0.26 12.71
C GLN A 170 22.30 0.53 13.76
N ALA A 171 22.79 0.57 15.01
CA ALA A 171 22.08 1.22 16.12
C ALA A 171 21.89 2.75 15.95
N SER A 172 22.79 3.41 15.22
CA SER A 172 22.71 4.85 14.96
C SER A 172 22.05 5.20 13.62
N THR A 173 21.79 4.20 12.76
CA THR A 173 21.19 4.41 11.45
C THR A 173 19.72 4.84 11.58
N PRO A 174 19.31 6.01 11.06
CA PRO A 174 17.92 6.43 11.10
C PRO A 174 17.00 5.52 10.29
N LEU A 175 15.83 5.20 10.84
CA LEU A 175 14.69 4.70 10.07
C LEU A 175 13.86 5.88 9.56
N VAL A 176 13.46 5.85 8.30
CA VAL A 176 12.47 6.81 7.76
C VAL A 176 11.26 6.01 7.30
N PHE A 177 10.18 6.08 8.06
CA PHE A 177 8.92 5.49 7.66
C PHE A 177 8.26 6.39 6.63
N THR A 178 7.74 5.81 5.55
CA THR A 178 7.09 6.56 4.47
C THR A 178 5.67 6.12 4.19
N ALA A 179 4.87 7.10 3.79
CA ALA A 179 3.51 6.93 3.29
C ALA A 179 3.26 7.92 2.14
N HIS A 180 2.23 7.68 1.32
CA HIS A 180 1.85 8.61 0.27
C HIS A 180 1.43 9.96 0.88
N SER A 181 1.91 11.08 0.34
CA SER A 181 1.47 12.41 0.76
C SER A 181 0.04 12.65 0.30
N VAL A 182 -0.82 13.27 1.11
CA VAL A 182 -2.17 13.65 0.69
C VAL A 182 -2.39 15.14 0.96
N PRO A 183 -3.37 15.80 0.31
CA PRO A 183 -3.70 17.19 0.64
C PRO A 183 -3.95 17.35 2.14
N THR A 184 -3.41 18.39 2.76
CA THR A 184 -3.49 18.60 4.21
C THR A 184 -4.94 18.65 4.70
N ALA A 185 -5.85 19.24 3.91
CA ALA A 185 -7.28 19.27 4.23
C ALA A 185 -7.90 17.86 4.28
N MET A 186 -7.47 16.96 3.40
CA MET A 186 -7.92 15.56 3.39
C MET A 186 -7.37 14.81 4.60
N ALA A 187 -6.08 15.02 4.92
CA ALA A 187 -5.47 14.46 6.11
C ALA A 187 -6.20 14.88 7.39
N ASN A 188 -6.46 16.19 7.55
CA ASN A 188 -7.13 16.76 8.73
C ASN A 188 -8.57 16.26 8.92
N GLY A 189 -9.23 15.81 7.85
CA GLY A 189 -10.57 15.24 7.91
C GLY A 189 -10.60 13.73 8.23
N SER A 190 -9.45 13.10 8.50
CA SER A 190 -9.31 11.65 8.62
C SER A 190 -8.25 11.26 9.65
N PRO A 191 -8.18 10.00 10.12
CA PRO A 191 -7.15 9.57 11.07
C PRO A 191 -5.82 9.23 10.38
N TYR A 192 -5.58 9.66 9.13
CA TYR A 192 -4.44 9.23 8.32
C TYR A 192 -3.08 9.43 9.00
N VAL A 193 -2.86 10.63 9.55
CA VAL A 193 -1.61 11.00 10.23
C VAL A 193 -1.48 10.23 11.55
N ASP A 194 -2.58 10.02 12.27
CA ASP A 194 -2.58 9.28 13.54
C ASP A 194 -2.31 7.79 13.30
N ASP A 195 -2.96 7.17 12.31
CA ASP A 195 -2.74 5.79 11.87
C ASP A 195 -1.25 5.60 11.48
N PHE A 196 -0.68 6.55 10.72
CA PHE A 196 0.70 6.51 10.26
C PHE A 196 1.71 6.62 11.42
N ASN A 197 1.49 7.57 12.33
CA ASN A 197 2.31 7.74 13.52
C ASN A 197 2.25 6.49 14.41
N ALA A 198 1.05 5.98 14.68
CA ALA A 198 0.85 4.83 15.56
C ALA A 198 1.51 3.55 15.01
N ALA A 199 1.32 3.26 13.73
CA ALA A 199 1.94 2.10 13.08
C ALA A 199 3.48 2.19 13.10
N SER A 200 4.03 3.37 12.75
CA SER A 200 5.48 3.60 12.71
C SER A 200 6.11 3.50 14.10
N ALA A 201 5.49 4.12 15.11
CA ALA A 201 5.94 4.04 16.50
C ALA A 201 5.89 2.60 17.03
N ALA A 202 4.85 1.82 16.68
CA ALA A 202 4.75 0.41 17.05
C ALA A 202 5.88 -0.43 16.44
N VAL A 203 6.23 -0.18 15.16
CA VAL A 203 7.36 -0.87 14.51
C VAL A 203 8.70 -0.49 15.14
N ALA A 204 8.95 0.81 15.36
CA ALA A 204 10.17 1.28 16.01
C ALA A 204 10.33 0.67 17.41
N LYS A 205 9.24 0.62 18.19
CA LYS A 205 9.20 -0.05 19.49
C LYS A 205 9.49 -1.55 19.38
N ARG A 206 8.90 -2.24 18.41
CA ARG A 206 9.11 -3.68 18.17
C ARG A 206 10.56 -4.03 17.79
N LEU A 207 11.26 -3.10 17.17
CA LEU A 207 12.68 -3.19 16.81
C LEU A 207 13.62 -2.75 17.93
N HIS A 208 13.12 -2.11 18.99
CA HIS A 208 13.93 -1.42 19.99
C HIS A 208 14.86 -0.36 19.35
N HIS A 209 14.37 0.35 18.32
CA HIS A 209 15.17 1.28 17.53
C HIS A 209 14.79 2.74 17.82
N GLY A 210 15.77 3.54 18.24
CA GLY A 210 15.58 4.92 18.70
C GLY A 210 15.48 5.98 17.59
N PRO A 211 16.44 6.06 16.65
CA PRO A 211 16.41 7.10 15.63
C PRO A 211 15.42 6.75 14.52
N TRP A 212 14.28 7.44 14.49
CA TRP A 212 13.36 7.34 13.36
C TRP A 212 12.66 8.67 13.06
N ARG A 213 12.21 8.81 11.81
CA ARG A 213 11.44 9.95 11.30
C ARG A 213 10.27 9.45 10.45
N LEU A 214 9.27 10.31 10.29
CA LEU A 214 8.24 10.15 9.26
C LEU A 214 8.58 11.04 8.08
N ALA A 215 8.29 10.56 6.88
CA ALA A 215 8.30 11.36 5.67
C ALA A 215 7.15 10.92 4.75
N TYR A 216 6.78 11.79 3.83
CA TYR A 216 5.80 11.50 2.80
C TYR A 216 6.47 11.45 1.43
N GLN A 217 5.81 10.80 0.47
CA GLN A 217 6.28 10.67 -0.91
C GLN A 217 5.12 10.81 -1.89
N SER A 218 5.42 10.83 -3.19
CA SER A 218 4.40 10.74 -4.25
C SER A 218 3.41 11.92 -4.30
N ARG A 219 3.88 13.14 -3.99
CA ARG A 219 3.06 14.36 -4.12
C ARG A 219 2.67 14.58 -5.59
N SER A 220 1.39 14.37 -5.90
CA SER A 220 0.87 14.40 -7.28
C SER A 220 0.02 15.64 -7.61
N GLY A 221 -0.33 16.48 -6.63
CA GLY A 221 -1.16 17.68 -6.82
C GLY A 221 -0.41 18.95 -7.23
N SER A 222 -1.17 20.06 -7.34
CA SER A 222 -0.62 21.39 -7.61
C SER A 222 0.41 21.78 -6.53
N PRO A 223 1.56 22.38 -6.89
CA PRO A 223 2.50 22.93 -5.93
C PRO A 223 1.90 23.98 -4.98
N ARG A 224 0.78 24.59 -5.37
CA ARG A 224 0.07 25.61 -4.58
C ARG A 224 -0.85 25.04 -3.51
N ASP A 225 -1.28 23.78 -3.67
CA ASP A 225 -2.11 23.13 -2.66
C ASP A 225 -1.20 22.61 -1.54
N PRO A 226 -1.55 22.79 -0.26
CA PRO A 226 -0.78 22.24 0.85
C PRO A 226 -0.99 20.73 0.93
N TRP A 227 0.13 20.00 0.99
CA TRP A 227 0.20 18.55 1.12
C TRP A 227 0.95 18.21 2.41
N LEU A 228 0.85 16.95 2.85
CA LEU A 228 1.59 16.48 4.02
C LEU A 228 3.10 16.48 3.74
N GLU A 229 3.85 16.96 4.73
CA GLU A 229 5.29 17.16 4.75
C GLU A 229 5.86 16.54 6.04
N PRO A 230 7.17 16.23 6.12
CA PRO A 230 8.20 16.50 5.11
C PRO A 230 8.22 15.49 3.96
N ASP A 231 8.60 15.93 2.77
CA ASP A 231 8.98 15.04 1.66
C ASP A 231 10.19 14.17 2.04
N ILE A 232 10.23 12.95 1.50
CA ILE A 232 11.33 12.01 1.71
C ILE A 232 12.68 12.59 1.27
N ASN A 233 12.73 13.31 0.15
CA ASN A 233 13.98 13.88 -0.35
C ASN A 233 14.51 14.98 0.58
N ASP A 234 13.63 15.79 1.16
CA ASP A 234 14.03 16.80 2.13
C ASP A 234 14.51 16.17 3.44
N THR A 235 13.82 15.13 3.90
CA THR A 235 14.25 14.33 5.06
C THR A 235 15.64 13.72 4.84
N LEU A 236 15.95 13.23 3.64
CA LEU A 236 17.25 12.68 3.30
C LEU A 236 18.35 13.74 3.28
N LYS A 237 18.10 14.92 2.71
CA LYS A 237 19.06 16.04 2.74
C LYS A 237 19.38 16.46 4.16
N ASP A 238 18.37 16.54 5.02
CA ASP A 238 18.52 16.88 6.44
C ASP A 238 19.36 15.83 7.18
N LEU A 239 19.11 14.54 6.94
CA LEU A 239 19.88 13.45 7.54
C LEU A 239 21.35 13.46 7.10
N GLY A 240 21.61 13.69 5.81
CA GLY A 240 22.98 13.82 5.30
C GLY A 240 23.70 15.03 5.90
N SER A 241 23.02 16.17 5.99
CA SER A 241 23.56 17.39 6.61
C SER A 241 23.83 17.22 8.11
N ALA A 242 23.05 16.35 8.79
CA ALA A 242 23.26 15.97 10.18
C ALA A 242 24.37 14.90 10.37
N GLY A 243 25.03 14.46 9.29
CA GLY A 243 26.17 13.55 9.33
C GLY A 243 25.82 12.06 9.34
N ALA A 244 24.57 11.68 9.06
CA ALA A 244 24.24 10.28 8.87
C ALA A 244 24.96 9.72 7.61
N ARG A 245 25.45 8.48 7.68
CA ARG A 245 26.06 7.77 6.54
C ARG A 245 25.12 6.78 5.87
N HIS A 246 24.18 6.26 6.65
CA HIS A 246 23.19 5.28 6.22
C HIS A 246 21.79 5.76 6.60
N VAL A 247 20.79 5.27 5.86
CA VAL A 247 19.38 5.45 6.18
C VAL A 247 18.62 4.21 5.73
N VAL A 248 17.67 3.75 6.56
CA VAL A 248 16.74 2.68 6.18
C VAL A 248 15.37 3.28 5.93
N VAL A 249 14.87 3.15 4.71
CA VAL A 249 13.54 3.66 4.33
C VAL A 249 12.52 2.53 4.40
N VAL A 250 11.40 2.75 5.10
CA VAL A 250 10.39 1.73 5.39
C VAL A 250 9.02 2.19 4.86
N PRO A 251 8.57 1.68 3.69
CA PRO A 251 7.32 2.11 3.04
C PRO A 251 6.06 1.50 3.69
N ILE A 252 5.82 1.83 4.97
CA ILE A 252 4.74 1.27 5.79
C ILE A 252 3.34 1.69 5.31
N GLY A 253 3.22 2.81 4.58
CA GLY A 253 1.95 3.25 3.99
C GLY A 253 1.41 2.33 2.88
N PHE A 254 2.20 1.36 2.43
CA PHE A 254 1.85 0.49 1.30
C PHE A 254 2.02 -1.00 1.68
N VAL A 255 1.11 -1.85 1.17
CA VAL A 255 1.16 -3.30 1.42
C VAL A 255 1.80 -4.10 0.28
N CYS A 256 1.99 -3.49 -0.89
CA CYS A 256 2.69 -4.06 -2.03
C CYS A 256 3.74 -3.06 -2.54
N ASP A 257 4.89 -3.56 -2.98
CA ASP A 257 5.78 -2.79 -3.85
C ASP A 257 5.02 -2.48 -5.17
N HIS A 258 5.16 -1.26 -5.65
CA HIS A 258 4.53 -0.73 -6.87
C HIS A 258 5.31 0.52 -7.32
N VAL A 259 4.88 1.20 -8.39
CA VAL A 259 5.67 2.28 -8.99
C VAL A 259 6.07 3.37 -7.99
N GLU A 260 5.16 3.80 -7.10
CA GLU A 260 5.43 4.87 -6.15
C GLU A 260 6.45 4.43 -5.09
N VAL A 261 6.59 3.13 -4.82
CA VAL A 261 7.66 2.62 -3.95
C VAL A 261 8.95 2.42 -4.73
N LEU A 262 8.89 1.76 -5.89
CA LEU A 262 10.08 1.37 -6.63
C LEU A 262 10.75 2.55 -7.34
N TYR A 263 9.98 3.46 -7.91
CA TYR A 263 10.53 4.63 -8.56
C TYR A 263 10.89 5.70 -7.53
N ASP A 264 9.92 6.17 -6.73
CA ASP A 264 10.15 7.31 -5.85
C ASP A 264 11.23 7.00 -4.80
N LEU A 265 11.36 5.75 -4.35
CA LEU A 265 12.37 5.38 -3.35
C LEU A 265 13.65 4.80 -3.95
N ASP A 266 13.56 3.83 -4.87
CA ASP A 266 14.77 3.17 -5.41
C ASP A 266 15.45 4.00 -6.52
N VAL A 267 14.78 5.01 -7.09
CA VAL A 267 15.33 5.92 -8.10
C VAL A 267 15.50 7.35 -7.57
N GLU A 268 14.41 8.04 -7.24
CA GLU A 268 14.48 9.47 -6.87
C GLU A 268 15.13 9.66 -5.50
N ALA A 269 14.59 9.05 -4.45
CA ALA A 269 15.11 9.17 -3.10
C ALA A 269 16.53 8.58 -3.00
N ALA A 270 16.82 7.48 -3.70
CA ALA A 270 18.18 6.94 -3.79
C ALA A 270 19.16 7.92 -4.45
N THR A 271 18.73 8.68 -5.47
CA THR A 271 19.54 9.73 -6.09
C THR A 271 19.80 10.87 -5.11
N THR A 272 18.77 11.31 -4.39
CA THR A 272 18.91 12.36 -3.36
C THR A 272 19.81 11.90 -2.22
N ALA A 273 19.65 10.66 -1.74
CA ALA A 273 20.50 10.08 -0.71
C ALA A 273 21.98 10.09 -1.14
N ARG A 274 22.29 9.64 -2.37
CA ARG A 274 23.67 9.69 -2.88
C ARG A 274 24.23 11.12 -2.92
N ALA A 275 23.44 12.09 -3.38
CA ALA A 275 23.84 13.50 -3.40
C ALA A 275 24.06 14.07 -1.99
N ALA A 276 23.34 13.57 -0.99
CA ALA A 276 23.48 13.93 0.42
C ALA A 276 24.57 13.11 1.16
N GLY A 277 25.33 12.25 0.48
CA GLY A 277 26.37 11.41 1.09
C GLY A 277 25.83 10.20 1.87
N LEU A 278 24.56 9.83 1.67
CA LEU A 278 23.88 8.71 2.31
C LEU A 278 23.89 7.46 1.44
N THR A 279 24.07 6.30 2.08
CA THR A 279 23.68 5.01 1.51
C THR A 279 22.25 4.66 1.97
N LEU A 280 21.31 4.65 1.02
CA LEU A 280 19.90 4.31 1.28
C LEU A 280 19.68 2.80 1.20
N HIS A 281 19.02 2.26 2.22
CA HIS A 281 18.60 0.85 2.30
C HIS A 281 17.08 0.76 2.39
N ARG A 282 16.39 0.47 1.29
CA ARG A 282 14.93 0.37 1.30
C ARG A 282 14.44 -0.99 1.80
N ALA A 283 13.58 -1.02 2.80
CA ALA A 283 12.80 -2.22 3.16
C ALA A 283 11.74 -2.49 2.08
N THR A 284 11.51 -3.76 1.74
CA THR A 284 10.36 -4.10 0.89
C THR A 284 9.07 -3.75 1.63
N ALA A 285 7.99 -3.47 0.89
CA ALA A 285 6.67 -3.52 1.51
C ALA A 285 6.40 -4.93 2.10
N VAL A 286 5.30 -5.08 2.85
CA VAL A 286 4.97 -6.39 3.42
C VAL A 286 4.75 -7.44 2.32
N ASN A 287 4.27 -7.06 1.14
CA ASN A 287 4.06 -7.95 0.00
C ASN A 287 3.26 -9.18 0.46
N ASP A 288 3.76 -10.39 0.21
CA ASP A 288 3.17 -11.66 0.62
C ASP A 288 3.69 -12.19 1.96
N HIS A 289 4.27 -11.33 2.81
CA HIS A 289 4.89 -11.74 4.07
C HIS A 289 3.92 -12.60 4.90
N PRO A 290 4.32 -13.80 5.39
CA PRO A 290 3.39 -14.74 6.03
C PRO A 290 2.59 -14.14 7.19
N ARG A 291 3.21 -13.26 8.00
CA ARG A 291 2.51 -12.54 9.08
C ARG A 291 1.44 -11.58 8.55
N PHE A 292 1.66 -10.94 7.40
CA PHE A 292 0.63 -10.08 6.80
C PHE A 292 -0.53 -10.93 6.25
N ILE A 293 -0.26 -12.08 5.64
CA ILE A 293 -1.32 -13.01 5.24
C ILE A 293 -2.13 -13.48 6.45
N ALA A 294 -1.48 -13.69 7.60
CA ALA A 294 -2.15 -14.01 8.85
C ALA A 294 -3.05 -12.87 9.36
N VAL A 295 -2.67 -11.59 9.19
CA VAL A 295 -3.58 -10.46 9.45
C VAL A 295 -4.87 -10.61 8.63
N LEU A 296 -4.74 -10.85 7.33
CA LEU A 296 -5.90 -11.00 6.44
C LEU A 296 -6.78 -12.18 6.86
N ALA A 297 -6.18 -13.30 7.26
CA ALA A 297 -6.92 -14.46 7.75
C ALA A 297 -7.63 -14.19 9.08
N GLU A 298 -6.99 -13.50 10.02
CA GLU A 298 -7.60 -13.11 11.30
C GLU A 298 -8.77 -12.14 11.13
N LEU A 299 -8.70 -11.23 10.15
CA LEU A 299 -9.82 -10.34 9.81
C LEU A 299 -11.03 -11.15 9.31
N VAL A 300 -10.79 -12.17 8.48
CA VAL A 300 -11.83 -13.08 7.98
C VAL A 300 -12.43 -13.88 9.14
N GLN A 301 -11.60 -14.48 9.98
CA GLN A 301 -12.05 -15.30 11.12
C GLN A 301 -12.90 -14.49 12.10
N ARG A 302 -12.42 -13.31 12.52
CA ARG A 302 -13.17 -12.42 13.42
C ARG A 302 -14.52 -11.99 12.83
N HIS A 303 -14.57 -11.71 11.53
CA HIS A 303 -15.83 -11.38 10.87
C HIS A 303 -16.82 -12.55 10.88
N LEU A 304 -16.35 -13.77 10.63
CA LEU A 304 -17.20 -14.97 10.68
C LEU A 304 -17.70 -15.26 12.09
N GLU A 305 -16.89 -14.99 13.12
CA GLU A 305 -17.27 -15.15 14.52
C GLU A 305 -18.31 -14.12 14.96
N ALA A 306 -18.17 -12.86 14.56
CA ALA A 306 -19.12 -11.79 14.88
C ALA A 306 -20.48 -11.95 14.16
N GLY A 307 -20.52 -12.72 13.07
CA GLY A 307 -21.74 -13.03 12.32
C GLY A 307 -22.45 -14.32 12.74
N ARG A 308 -21.94 -15.02 13.76
CA ARG A 308 -22.61 -16.16 14.42
C ARG A 308 -23.48 -15.67 15.56
#